data_AF-A0A3N5Z639-F1
#
_entry.id   AF-A0A3N5Z639-F1
#
_cell.length_a   1.000
_cell.length_b   1.000
_cell.length_c   1.000
_cell.angle_alpha   90.00
_cell.angle_beta   90.00
_cell.angle_gamma   90.00
#
_symmetry.space_group_name_H-M   'P 1'
#
loop_
_entity.id
_entity.type
_entity.pdbx_description
1 polymer ?
#
loop_
_entity_poly.entity_id
_entity_poly.type
_entity_poly.pdbx_seq_one_letter_code
_entity_poly.pdbx_strand_id
1 'polypeptide(L)'
;DYEGLDVSGRVVMILAGVPPGTSDEDRKAWTLDRKVSAAAARGATGLIEMDLIQPGQQLRTVQRPSPGLAKDSSPPGFVVMRARSRFCDDAFYASGKSWRDHASRMLRERRPAPVAIDTAVEMETHAVWEKRSAPNVIGVMPGTDPALSKEYLVIGAHLDHVGVGVDGFVYNGADDDVSGVAAVLEAARILQASGFKPRRTLVFCAWMGEEMGLVGSRWYTDHPAFPLDRTALYLNMDMVGTGDSDLWVGGLYEFRELFEVIREGLEPALREKLHARLQYRGSDHSSFLEKGVPWISLRTGNPLTPELDDEHPEYHLPGDRPEYVRPELLALAADYHYQILTHLANVDRTLIDPQYFTRFIHRDTTVADMHCDTIARYMEGEDLSRDLPSGHIDIPKLREGSVDLEVFASYVAVPRNETEKITAAKRAFDQIEAVHRLVEANPNDLSLVVEPSQVQPLKEQNKTGILVAIEGGYAIENDLDLLRAFYRLGVRLMTLTHWNRTDWADASGDEKAELGGLTPFGEDVVREMNRLGMIVDVSHAHDETFWDVLRVSTQPVVASHSCARGLSDHFRNLSDDMLKALAKNGGVVGI
;
A
#
# COMPACT_ATOMS: atom_id res chain seq x y z
N ASP A 1 -8.34 -30.10 -6.47
CA ASP A 1 -7.05 -30.69 -6.89
C ASP A 1 -6.98 -32.20 -6.69
N TYR A 2 -7.24 -32.71 -5.48
CA TYR A 2 -7.08 -34.15 -5.15
C TYR A 2 -8.31 -35.04 -5.40
N GLU A 3 -9.39 -34.52 -5.96
CA GLU A 3 -10.62 -35.29 -6.15
C GLU A 3 -10.37 -36.51 -7.05
N GLY A 4 -10.67 -37.72 -6.54
CA GLY A 4 -10.46 -38.98 -7.26
C GLY A 4 -8.99 -39.44 -7.36
N LEU A 5 -8.05 -38.79 -6.66
CA LEU A 5 -6.64 -39.17 -6.66
C LEU A 5 -6.23 -39.86 -5.36
N ASP A 6 -5.55 -41.01 -5.49
CA ASP A 6 -4.79 -41.61 -4.41
C ASP A 6 -3.31 -41.21 -4.52
N VAL A 7 -2.86 -40.43 -3.54
CA VAL A 7 -1.48 -39.94 -3.44
C VAL A 7 -0.71 -40.61 -2.30
N SER A 8 -1.31 -41.63 -1.67
CA SER A 8 -0.68 -42.38 -0.58
C SER A 8 0.62 -43.02 -1.05
N GLY A 9 1.73 -42.70 -0.38
CA GLY A 9 3.06 -43.20 -0.74
C GLY A 9 3.69 -42.54 -1.98
N ARG A 10 3.08 -41.48 -2.54
CA ARG A 10 3.55 -40.81 -3.75
C ARG A 10 4.11 -39.42 -3.46
N VAL A 11 5.01 -38.98 -4.34
CA VAL A 11 5.42 -37.57 -4.41
C VAL A 11 4.41 -36.82 -5.28
N VAL A 12 3.92 -35.69 -4.78
CA VAL A 12 3.00 -34.83 -5.54
C VAL A 12 3.79 -33.73 -6.23
N MET A 13 3.47 -33.46 -7.49
CA MET A 13 4.07 -32.35 -8.23
C MET A 13 3.00 -31.33 -8.57
N ILE A 14 3.22 -30.05 -8.21
CA ILE A 14 2.22 -28.97 -8.30
C ILE A 14 2.76 -27.77 -9.08
N LEU A 15 1.86 -26.97 -9.66
CA LEU A 15 2.24 -25.65 -10.17
C LEU A 15 2.42 -24.67 -9.00
N ALA A 16 3.45 -23.83 -9.08
CA ALA A 16 3.62 -22.71 -8.14
C ALA A 16 2.44 -21.71 -8.23
N GLY A 17 2.15 -21.02 -7.13
CA GLY A 17 1.08 -20.00 -7.07
C GLY A 17 -0.35 -20.55 -6.89
N VAL A 18 -1.36 -19.73 -7.21
CA VAL A 18 -2.80 -20.10 -7.14
C VAL A 18 -3.46 -19.87 -8.50
N PRO A 19 -4.61 -20.50 -8.81
CA PRO A 19 -5.29 -20.30 -10.08
C PRO A 19 -5.61 -18.83 -10.38
N PRO A 20 -5.53 -18.38 -11.65
CA PRO A 20 -5.95 -17.04 -12.05
C PRO A 20 -7.43 -16.77 -11.69
N GLY A 21 -7.71 -15.59 -11.13
CA GLY A 21 -9.06 -15.21 -10.69
C GLY A 21 -9.40 -15.64 -9.26
N THR A 22 -8.46 -16.24 -8.52
CA THR A 22 -8.60 -16.46 -7.07
C THR A 22 -8.62 -15.12 -6.34
N SER A 23 -9.57 -14.93 -5.42
CA SER A 23 -9.70 -13.72 -4.60
C SER A 23 -8.42 -13.45 -3.81
N ASP A 24 -8.14 -12.20 -3.44
CA ASP A 24 -6.94 -11.88 -2.67
C ASP A 24 -6.97 -12.50 -1.27
N GLU A 25 -8.14 -12.68 -0.68
CA GLU A 25 -8.34 -13.40 0.58
C GLU A 25 -7.94 -14.88 0.45
N ASP A 26 -8.46 -15.56 -0.58
CA ASP A 26 -8.13 -16.97 -0.85
C ASP A 26 -6.65 -17.16 -1.23
N ARG A 27 -6.07 -16.20 -1.96
CA ARG A 27 -4.64 -16.22 -2.33
C ARG A 27 -3.77 -16.15 -1.08
N LYS A 28 -4.11 -15.29 -0.11
CA LYS A 28 -3.42 -15.22 1.20
C LYS A 28 -3.63 -16.50 2.00
N ALA A 29 -4.78 -17.15 1.85
CA ALA A 29 -5.13 -18.35 2.60
C ALA A 29 -4.38 -19.61 2.13
N TRP A 30 -3.90 -19.67 0.87
CA TRP A 30 -3.25 -20.86 0.28
C TRP A 30 -1.72 -20.72 0.14
N THR A 31 -1.04 -20.68 1.30
CA THR A 31 0.42 -20.68 1.40
C THR A 31 1.05 -22.03 1.03
N LEU A 32 2.37 -22.04 0.79
CA LEU A 32 3.13 -23.29 0.58
C LEU A 32 2.96 -24.26 1.77
N ASP A 33 2.99 -23.77 3.01
CA ASP A 33 2.76 -24.60 4.20
C ASP A 33 1.41 -25.32 4.16
N ARG A 34 0.35 -24.62 3.73
CA ARG A 34 -0.99 -25.19 3.62
C ARG A 34 -1.06 -26.24 2.51
N LYS A 35 -0.38 -26.01 1.39
CA LYS A 35 -0.29 -26.99 0.29
C LYS A 35 0.46 -28.26 0.72
N VAL A 36 1.58 -28.11 1.43
CA VAL A 36 2.36 -29.22 2.00
C VAL A 36 1.53 -29.99 3.02
N SER A 37 0.89 -29.29 3.96
CA SER A 37 -0.01 -29.91 4.94
C SER A 37 -1.16 -30.68 4.28
N ALA A 38 -1.75 -30.13 3.22
CA ALA A 38 -2.83 -30.77 2.48
C ALA A 38 -2.37 -32.03 1.71
N ALA A 39 -1.15 -32.02 1.16
CA ALA A 39 -0.56 -33.18 0.51
C ALA A 39 -0.23 -34.29 1.51
N ALA A 40 0.47 -33.93 2.60
CA ALA A 40 0.85 -34.84 3.68
C ALA A 40 -0.35 -35.52 4.33
N ALA A 41 -1.42 -34.76 4.63
CA ALA A 41 -2.66 -35.31 5.21
C ALA A 41 -3.36 -36.35 4.32
N ARG A 42 -3.02 -36.40 3.03
CA ARG A 42 -3.54 -37.38 2.05
C ARG A 42 -2.56 -38.53 1.78
N GLY A 43 -1.49 -38.62 2.57
CA GLY A 43 -0.51 -39.71 2.49
C GLY A 43 0.62 -39.50 1.48
N ALA A 44 0.75 -38.31 0.88
CA ALA A 44 1.91 -37.99 0.06
C ALA A 44 3.19 -38.05 0.90
N THR A 45 4.31 -38.43 0.28
CA THR A 45 5.62 -38.59 0.94
C THR A 45 6.59 -37.45 0.63
N GLY A 46 6.26 -36.60 -0.35
CA GLY A 46 7.02 -35.41 -0.71
C GLY A 46 6.25 -34.51 -1.66
N LEU A 47 6.74 -33.29 -1.88
CA LEU A 47 6.15 -32.32 -2.78
C LEU A 47 7.22 -31.67 -3.67
N ILE A 48 6.96 -31.63 -4.97
CA ILE A 48 7.76 -30.90 -5.95
C ILE A 48 6.93 -29.73 -6.47
N GLU A 49 7.34 -28.50 -6.16
CA GLU A 49 6.75 -27.31 -6.75
C GLU A 49 7.43 -27.04 -8.10
N MET A 50 6.65 -27.09 -9.18
CA MET A 50 7.11 -26.75 -10.52
C MET A 50 7.29 -25.25 -10.60
N ASP A 51 8.55 -24.83 -10.57
CA ASP A 51 8.96 -23.47 -10.82
C ASP A 51 9.20 -23.33 -12.33
N LEU A 52 8.12 -23.06 -13.04
CA LEU A 52 8.08 -22.99 -14.50
C LEU A 52 8.48 -21.60 -15.03
N ILE A 53 9.04 -20.77 -14.16
CA ILE A 53 9.63 -19.50 -14.51
C ILE A 53 10.76 -19.77 -15.51
N GLN A 54 10.67 -19.18 -16.70
CA GLN A 54 11.82 -19.13 -17.58
C GLN A 54 12.87 -18.22 -16.94
N PRO A 55 14.18 -18.52 -17.07
CA PRO A 55 15.21 -17.54 -16.74
C PRO A 55 14.86 -16.20 -17.39
N GLY A 56 14.64 -15.17 -16.57
CA GLY A 56 14.24 -13.82 -17.03
C GLY A 56 12.78 -13.42 -16.86
N GLN A 57 11.80 -14.31 -16.71
CA GLN A 57 10.40 -13.88 -16.53
C GLN A 57 10.10 -13.44 -15.08
N GLN A 58 9.71 -12.17 -14.87
CA GLN A 58 9.09 -11.76 -13.60
C GLN A 58 7.61 -12.19 -13.50
N LEU A 59 7.25 -12.49 -12.26
CA LEU A 59 5.92 -12.82 -11.76
C LEU A 59 4.93 -11.67 -12.03
N ARG A 60 4.15 -11.76 -13.10
CA ARG A 60 2.84 -11.10 -13.10
C ARG A 60 1.96 -11.88 -12.10
N THR A 61 1.94 -11.41 -10.84
CA THR A 61 1.03 -11.78 -9.71
C THR A 61 1.50 -12.73 -8.59
N VAL A 62 2.79 -12.80 -8.26
CA VAL A 62 3.19 -13.23 -6.90
C VAL A 62 4.21 -12.24 -6.33
N GLN A 63 3.72 -11.26 -5.57
CA GLN A 63 4.56 -10.48 -4.68
C GLN A 63 5.10 -11.39 -3.56
N ARG A 64 6.38 -11.19 -3.27
CA ARG A 64 7.25 -11.86 -2.29
C ARG A 64 7.75 -13.24 -2.75
N PRO A 65 9.07 -13.54 -2.68
CA PRO A 65 9.48 -14.92 -2.46
C PRO A 65 8.65 -15.40 -1.26
N SER A 66 7.86 -16.46 -1.43
CA SER A 66 7.15 -17.04 -0.29
C SER A 66 8.18 -17.20 0.82
N PRO A 67 7.93 -16.68 2.04
CA PRO A 67 8.75 -17.07 3.17
C PRO A 67 8.83 -18.60 3.07
N GLY A 68 10.05 -19.14 3.07
CA GLY A 68 10.23 -20.58 2.98
C GLY A 68 9.34 -21.30 3.99
N LEU A 69 9.19 -22.62 3.85
CA LEU A 69 8.39 -23.42 4.79
C LEU A 69 8.72 -23.03 6.23
N ALA A 70 7.69 -22.69 6.99
CA ALA A 70 7.85 -22.39 8.40
C ALA A 70 8.48 -23.60 9.08
N LYS A 71 9.29 -23.36 10.12
CA LYS A 71 9.85 -24.44 10.92
C LYS A 71 8.71 -25.34 11.42
N ASP A 72 8.87 -26.65 11.25
CA ASP A 72 7.91 -27.69 11.64
C ASP A 72 6.59 -27.72 10.84
N SER A 73 6.52 -27.05 9.68
CA SER A 73 5.33 -27.07 8.82
C SER A 73 5.21 -28.31 7.91
N SER A 74 6.24 -29.15 7.85
CA SER A 74 6.24 -30.43 7.14
C SER A 74 6.39 -31.61 8.12
N PRO A 75 5.73 -32.76 7.86
CA PRO A 75 5.96 -33.97 8.65
C PRO A 75 7.41 -34.46 8.56
N PRO A 76 7.90 -35.20 9.58
CA PRO A 76 9.20 -35.85 9.50
C PRO A 76 9.36 -36.71 8.24
N GLY A 77 10.45 -36.49 7.49
CA GLY A 77 10.74 -37.21 6.25
C GLY A 77 10.01 -36.69 5.00
N PHE A 78 9.13 -35.69 5.13
CA PHE A 78 8.47 -35.08 3.97
C PHE A 78 9.38 -34.03 3.32
N VAL A 79 9.91 -34.34 2.14
CA VAL A 79 10.83 -33.46 1.42
C VAL A 79 10.07 -32.58 0.44
N VAL A 80 10.41 -31.29 0.44
CA VAL A 80 9.86 -30.30 -0.48
C VAL A 80 10.98 -29.74 -1.36
N MET A 81 10.80 -29.81 -2.67
CA MET A 81 11.77 -29.28 -3.64
C MET A 81 11.08 -28.37 -4.65
N ARG A 82 11.82 -27.41 -5.20
CA ARG A 82 11.41 -26.70 -6.42
C ARG A 82 12.11 -27.31 -7.62
N ALA A 83 11.35 -27.59 -8.67
CA ALA A 83 11.87 -28.14 -9.91
C ALA A 83 11.74 -27.12 -11.05
N ARG A 84 12.86 -26.86 -11.75
CA ARG A 84 12.89 -26.05 -12.97
C ARG A 84 12.47 -26.87 -14.20
N SER A 85 12.29 -26.18 -15.32
CA SER A 85 11.84 -26.74 -16.61
C SER A 85 12.58 -28.01 -17.04
N ARG A 86 13.92 -28.06 -16.88
CA ARG A 86 14.72 -29.23 -17.25
C ARG A 86 14.32 -30.49 -16.48
N PHE A 87 14.15 -30.39 -15.15
CA PHE A 87 13.69 -31.54 -14.36
C PHE A 87 12.28 -31.96 -14.79
N CYS A 88 11.39 -30.99 -15.05
CA CYS A 88 10.03 -31.28 -15.53
C CYS A 88 10.05 -31.97 -16.91
N ASP A 89 10.95 -31.56 -17.80
CA ASP A 89 11.16 -32.19 -19.11
C ASP A 89 11.58 -33.65 -18.93
N ASP A 90 12.60 -33.92 -18.11
CA ASP A 90 13.10 -35.28 -17.85
C ASP A 90 12.03 -36.17 -17.17
N ALA A 91 11.32 -35.65 -16.16
CA ALA A 91 10.32 -36.39 -15.41
C ALA A 91 9.11 -36.81 -16.26
N PHE A 92 8.66 -35.92 -17.16
CA PHE A 92 7.52 -36.21 -18.04
C PHE A 92 7.92 -37.00 -19.28
N TYR A 93 9.15 -36.83 -19.76
CA TYR A 93 9.68 -37.57 -20.90
C TYR A 93 9.59 -39.08 -20.67
N ALA A 94 9.97 -39.55 -19.47
CA ALA A 94 9.90 -40.96 -19.10
C ALA A 94 8.47 -41.55 -19.19
N SER A 95 7.44 -40.72 -19.03
CA SER A 95 6.03 -41.13 -19.11
C SER A 95 5.38 -40.91 -20.48
N GLY A 96 6.12 -40.38 -21.47
CA GLY A 96 5.60 -40.01 -22.79
C GLY A 96 4.57 -38.87 -22.76
N LYS A 97 4.58 -38.04 -21.70
CA LYS A 97 3.64 -36.93 -21.49
C LYS A 97 4.34 -35.60 -21.63
N SER A 98 3.56 -34.53 -21.75
CA SER A 98 4.08 -33.15 -21.81
C SER A 98 3.54 -32.33 -20.65
N TRP A 99 4.42 -31.91 -19.74
CA TRP A 99 4.00 -31.03 -18.64
C TRP A 99 3.46 -29.70 -19.17
N ARG A 100 3.98 -29.20 -20.30
CA ARG A 100 3.52 -27.95 -20.93
C ARG A 100 2.07 -28.07 -21.40
N ASP A 101 1.70 -29.19 -22.00
CA ASP A 101 0.31 -29.44 -22.43
C ASP A 101 -0.63 -29.54 -21.21
N HIS A 102 -0.21 -30.27 -20.17
CA HIS A 102 -0.98 -30.40 -18.93
C HIS A 102 -1.17 -29.05 -18.21
N ALA A 103 -0.10 -28.27 -18.03
CA ALA A 103 -0.17 -26.95 -17.41
C ALA A 103 -1.02 -25.98 -18.24
N SER A 104 -0.83 -25.94 -19.55
CA SER A 104 -1.63 -25.14 -20.48
C SER A 104 -3.12 -25.48 -20.40
N ARG A 105 -3.47 -26.77 -20.35
CA ARG A 105 -4.85 -27.23 -20.17
C ARG A 105 -5.45 -26.76 -18.86
N MET A 106 -4.74 -26.93 -17.74
CA MET A 106 -5.21 -26.51 -16.41
C MET A 106 -5.49 -25.01 -16.34
N LEU A 107 -4.57 -24.20 -16.88
CA LEU A 107 -4.70 -22.74 -16.89
C LEU A 107 -5.85 -22.29 -17.80
N ARG A 108 -6.00 -22.90 -18.99
CA ARG A 108 -7.06 -22.57 -19.95
C ARG A 108 -8.45 -22.95 -19.43
N GLU A 109 -8.59 -24.14 -18.87
CA GLU A 109 -9.89 -24.68 -18.42
C GLU A 109 -10.25 -24.23 -17.00
N ARG A 110 -9.30 -23.60 -16.29
CA ARG A 110 -9.43 -23.17 -14.88
C ARG A 110 -9.91 -24.31 -13.97
N ARG A 111 -9.47 -25.53 -14.26
CA ARG A 111 -9.82 -26.74 -13.52
C ARG A 111 -8.59 -27.60 -13.27
N PRO A 112 -8.50 -28.28 -12.12
CA PRO A 112 -7.41 -29.21 -11.85
C PRO A 112 -7.47 -30.37 -12.86
N ALA A 113 -6.33 -30.70 -13.45
CA ALA A 113 -6.25 -31.76 -14.45
C ALA A 113 -5.11 -32.74 -14.12
N PRO A 114 -5.23 -33.46 -12.98
CA PRO A 114 -4.16 -34.28 -12.44
C PRO A 114 -3.76 -35.41 -13.38
N VAL A 115 -2.49 -35.78 -13.34
CA VAL A 115 -1.94 -36.85 -14.16
C VAL A 115 -0.93 -37.66 -13.36
N ALA A 116 -1.05 -38.98 -13.41
CA ALA A 116 -0.04 -39.87 -12.85
C ALA A 116 1.17 -39.90 -13.79
N ILE A 117 2.35 -39.61 -13.24
CA ILE A 117 3.63 -39.75 -13.94
C ILE A 117 4.22 -41.05 -13.38
N ASP A 118 4.36 -42.07 -14.21
CA ASP A 118 4.84 -43.40 -13.80
C ASP A 118 6.37 -43.40 -13.67
N THR A 119 6.88 -42.48 -12.86
CA THR A 119 8.30 -42.22 -12.64
C THR A 119 8.56 -42.27 -11.14
N ALA A 120 9.50 -43.13 -10.73
CA ALA A 120 10.00 -43.12 -9.35
C ALA A 120 10.99 -41.96 -9.18
N VAL A 121 10.90 -41.25 -8.06
CA VAL A 121 11.83 -40.19 -7.69
C VAL A 121 12.38 -40.47 -6.30
N GLU A 122 13.66 -40.20 -6.11
CA GLU A 122 14.31 -40.19 -4.80
C GLU A 122 14.62 -38.73 -4.47
N MET A 123 14.20 -38.29 -3.28
CA MET A 123 14.34 -36.91 -2.83
C MET A 123 15.05 -36.91 -1.48
N GLU A 124 16.19 -36.24 -1.42
CA GLU A 124 16.95 -36.08 -0.19
C GLU A 124 17.33 -34.60 -0.03
N THR A 125 17.32 -34.12 1.21
CA THR A 125 17.80 -32.78 1.56
C THR A 125 18.73 -32.87 2.74
N HIS A 126 19.92 -32.29 2.59
CA HIS A 126 20.89 -32.12 3.66
C HIS A 126 20.97 -30.64 3.98
N ALA A 127 20.48 -30.26 5.16
CA ALA A 127 20.56 -28.88 5.64
C ALA A 127 21.35 -28.83 6.93
N VAL A 128 22.34 -27.93 6.99
CA VAL A 128 23.09 -27.63 8.20
C VAL A 128 22.65 -26.25 8.67
N TRP A 129 22.11 -26.17 9.88
CA TRP A 129 21.69 -24.92 10.49
C TRP A 129 22.79 -24.42 11.42
N GLU A 130 23.46 -23.35 11.00
CA GLU A 130 24.49 -22.70 11.80
C GLU A 130 24.05 -21.29 12.17
N LYS A 131 24.27 -20.93 13.44
CA LYS A 131 24.17 -19.53 13.84
C LYS A 131 25.44 -18.82 13.41
N ARG A 132 25.31 -17.84 12.51
CA ARG A 132 26.39 -16.95 12.10
C ARG A 132 26.12 -15.53 12.56
N SER A 133 27.19 -14.74 12.67
CA SER A 133 27.11 -13.32 12.98
C SER A 133 28.09 -12.58 12.09
N ALA A 134 27.64 -11.48 11.49
CA ALA A 134 28.48 -10.55 10.75
C ALA A 134 28.11 -9.12 11.15
N PRO A 135 29.10 -8.21 11.25
CA PRO A 135 28.83 -6.83 11.64
C PRO A 135 28.39 -5.99 10.44
N ASN A 136 27.40 -5.13 10.63
CA ASN A 136 27.26 -3.95 9.77
C ASN A 136 28.50 -3.06 9.95
N VAL A 137 28.98 -2.46 8.87
CA VAL A 137 30.12 -1.53 8.92
C VAL A 137 29.59 -0.11 8.75
N ILE A 138 29.95 0.79 9.67
CA ILE A 138 29.47 2.18 9.68
C ILE A 138 30.67 3.14 9.72
N GLY A 139 30.75 4.04 8.74
CA GLY A 139 31.63 5.20 8.71
C GLY A 139 30.86 6.49 8.97
N VAL A 140 31.48 7.47 9.63
CA VAL A 140 30.79 8.71 10.02
C VAL A 140 31.65 9.92 9.68
N MET A 141 31.05 10.91 9.02
CA MET A 141 31.62 12.24 8.82
C MET A 141 30.80 13.25 9.66
N PRO A 142 31.31 13.70 10.82
CA PRO A 142 30.56 14.56 11.73
C PRO A 142 30.22 15.93 11.12
N GLY A 143 28.98 16.38 11.32
CA GLY A 143 28.55 17.72 10.94
C GLY A 143 29.20 18.81 11.79
N THR A 144 29.47 19.97 11.20
CA THR A 144 30.11 21.10 11.89
C THR A 144 29.13 22.14 12.45
N ASP A 145 27.88 22.14 12.01
CA ASP A 145 26.88 23.11 12.40
C ASP A 145 26.16 22.66 13.70
N PRO A 146 26.13 23.46 14.77
CA PRO A 146 25.50 23.04 16.04
C PRO A 146 24.01 22.70 15.94
N ALA A 147 23.27 23.30 14.99
CA ALA A 147 21.86 23.04 14.78
C ALA A 147 21.66 21.82 13.85
N LEU A 148 22.44 21.73 12.77
CA LEU A 148 22.24 20.71 11.74
C LEU A 148 23.05 19.42 11.93
N SER A 149 24.10 19.42 12.76
CA SER A 149 24.94 18.24 13.01
C SER A 149 24.19 17.06 13.63
N LYS A 150 22.99 17.31 14.18
CA LYS A 150 22.07 16.30 14.71
C LYS A 150 21.00 15.87 13.70
N GLU A 151 21.05 16.33 12.46
CA GLU A 151 20.32 15.76 11.33
C GLU A 151 21.28 14.83 10.57
N TYR A 152 20.82 13.60 10.29
CA TYR A 152 21.63 12.55 9.70
C TYR A 152 21.21 12.27 8.26
N LEU A 153 22.18 12.22 7.36
CA LEU A 153 22.02 11.65 6.02
C LEU A 153 22.72 10.30 6.01
N VAL A 154 21.93 9.24 5.87
CA VAL A 154 22.46 7.87 5.84
C VAL A 154 22.55 7.44 4.38
N ILE A 155 23.68 6.89 3.97
CA ILE A 155 23.88 6.26 2.66
C ILE A 155 24.35 4.84 2.90
N GLY A 156 23.80 3.87 2.17
CA GLY A 156 24.14 2.47 2.35
C GLY A 156 23.99 1.61 1.10
N ALA A 157 24.68 0.47 1.17
CA ALA A 157 24.73 -0.62 0.20
C ALA A 157 24.92 -1.92 0.99
N HIS A 158 24.57 -3.08 0.45
CA HIS A 158 24.82 -4.34 1.17
C HIS A 158 26.17 -4.95 0.83
N LEU A 159 26.80 -5.53 1.84
CA LEU A 159 28.16 -6.08 1.79
C LEU A 159 28.17 -7.59 1.60
N ASP A 160 27.07 -8.26 1.95
CA ASP A 160 26.91 -9.68 1.71
C ASP A 160 26.40 -9.97 0.31
N HIS A 161 26.58 -11.23 -0.10
CA HIS A 161 25.93 -11.83 -1.25
C HIS A 161 25.69 -13.32 -0.95
N VAL A 162 25.04 -14.04 -1.87
CA VAL A 162 24.67 -15.47 -1.77
C VAL A 162 25.83 -16.39 -1.35
N GLY A 163 27.06 -16.09 -1.78
CA GLY A 163 28.27 -16.83 -1.39
C GLY A 163 28.47 -18.13 -2.18
N VAL A 164 28.66 -19.27 -1.50
CA VAL A 164 28.88 -20.56 -2.19
C VAL A 164 27.58 -21.35 -2.21
N GLY A 165 27.06 -21.60 -3.41
CA GLY A 165 25.86 -22.40 -3.61
C GLY A 165 26.05 -23.88 -3.27
N VAL A 166 24.94 -24.58 -3.08
CA VAL A 166 24.94 -26.04 -2.84
C VAL A 166 25.45 -26.84 -4.04
N ASP A 167 25.44 -26.23 -5.22
CA ASP A 167 26.05 -26.73 -6.45
C ASP A 167 27.57 -26.55 -6.50
N GLY A 168 28.15 -25.89 -5.49
CA GLY A 168 29.57 -25.58 -5.39
C GLY A 168 30.00 -24.36 -6.20
N PHE A 169 29.07 -23.67 -6.90
CA PHE A 169 29.40 -22.43 -7.59
C PHE A 169 29.57 -21.29 -6.59
N VAL A 170 30.47 -20.37 -6.93
CA VAL A 170 30.68 -19.13 -6.19
C VAL A 170 29.86 -18.03 -6.87
N TYR A 171 29.00 -17.41 -6.09
CA TYR A 171 28.22 -16.23 -6.43
C TYR A 171 28.99 -15.05 -5.83
N ASN A 172 29.63 -14.23 -6.66
CA ASN A 172 30.60 -13.24 -6.18
C ASN A 172 29.97 -11.91 -5.78
N GLY A 173 28.80 -11.57 -6.33
CA GLY A 173 28.07 -10.36 -5.96
C GLY A 173 28.77 -9.08 -6.39
N ALA A 174 29.40 -9.10 -7.58
CA ALA A 174 30.23 -7.98 -8.00
C ALA A 174 29.39 -6.74 -8.34
N ASP A 175 28.28 -6.94 -9.05
CA ASP A 175 27.25 -5.93 -9.26
C ASP A 175 26.27 -5.89 -8.09
N ASP A 176 25.93 -7.04 -7.51
CA ASP A 176 24.97 -7.21 -6.41
C ASP A 176 25.66 -7.73 -5.13
N ASP A 177 26.19 -6.88 -4.24
CA ASP A 177 26.19 -5.42 -4.31
C ASP A 177 27.54 -4.81 -3.92
N VAL A 178 28.63 -5.50 -4.27
CA VAL A 178 29.98 -4.92 -4.13
C VAL A 178 30.10 -3.61 -4.93
N SER A 179 29.35 -3.47 -6.04
CA SER A 179 29.28 -2.23 -6.83
C SER A 179 28.74 -1.05 -6.00
N GLY A 180 27.64 -1.25 -5.26
CA GLY A 180 27.06 -0.25 -4.36
C GLY A 180 28.05 0.12 -3.25
N VAL A 181 28.64 -0.88 -2.59
CA VAL A 181 29.65 -0.64 -1.54
C VAL A 181 30.85 0.14 -2.08
N ALA A 182 31.33 -0.18 -3.28
CA ALA A 182 32.44 0.52 -3.91
C ALA A 182 32.11 2.01 -4.15
N ALA A 183 30.91 2.32 -4.62
CA ALA A 183 30.47 3.69 -4.84
C ALA A 183 30.18 4.46 -3.53
N VAL A 184 29.67 3.81 -2.47
CA VAL A 184 29.59 4.40 -1.11
C VAL A 184 30.97 4.79 -0.61
N LEU A 185 31.95 3.89 -0.72
CA LEU A 185 33.33 4.14 -0.29
C LEU A 185 33.99 5.25 -1.10
N GLU A 186 33.76 5.28 -2.42
CA GLU A 186 34.33 6.31 -3.29
C GLU A 186 33.74 7.69 -3.01
N ALA A 187 32.42 7.80 -2.79
CA ALA A 187 31.80 9.05 -2.36
C ALA A 187 32.40 9.55 -1.03
N ALA A 188 32.57 8.65 -0.04
CA ALA A 188 33.21 8.99 1.23
C ALA A 188 34.66 9.46 1.04
N ARG A 189 35.44 8.76 0.20
CA ARG A 189 36.83 9.09 -0.12
C ARG A 189 36.96 10.46 -0.78
N ILE A 190 36.10 10.78 -1.75
CA ILE A 190 36.11 12.07 -2.47
C ILE A 190 35.76 13.22 -1.51
N LEU A 191 34.72 13.05 -0.68
CA LEU A 191 34.34 14.04 0.34
C LEU A 191 35.49 14.32 1.31
N GLN A 192 36.16 13.26 1.79
CA GLN A 192 37.31 13.42 2.68
C GLN A 192 38.50 14.09 1.97
N ALA A 193 38.83 13.66 0.75
CA ALA A 193 39.97 14.17 0.00
C ALA A 193 39.80 15.63 -0.44
N SER A 194 38.56 16.09 -0.68
CA SER A 194 38.26 17.49 -1.00
C SER A 194 38.33 18.42 0.22
N GLY A 195 38.50 17.88 1.43
CA GLY A 195 38.47 18.65 2.67
C GLY A 195 37.07 19.15 3.05
N PHE A 196 36.03 18.51 2.48
CA PHE A 196 34.65 18.87 2.74
C PHE A 196 34.31 18.72 4.23
N LYS A 197 33.60 19.71 4.77
CA LYS A 197 33.11 19.73 6.14
C LYS A 197 31.60 19.92 6.10
N PRO A 198 30.81 18.85 6.23
CA PRO A 198 29.37 18.95 6.09
C PRO A 198 28.77 19.71 7.29
N ARG A 199 27.69 20.47 7.10
CA ARG A 199 26.93 21.04 8.25
C ARG A 199 26.15 19.95 8.99
N ARG A 200 25.56 19.00 8.25
CA ARG A 200 24.91 17.78 8.75
C ARG A 200 25.88 16.62 8.95
N THR A 201 25.49 15.62 9.73
CA THR A 201 26.29 14.40 9.86
C THR A 201 25.99 13.44 8.71
N LEU A 202 27.03 12.96 8.03
CA LEU A 202 26.92 11.92 7.02
C LEU A 202 27.28 10.56 7.62
N VAL A 203 26.47 9.55 7.35
CA VAL A 203 26.62 8.19 7.87
C VAL A 203 26.67 7.23 6.69
N PHE A 204 27.80 6.54 6.52
CA PHE A 204 28.05 5.60 5.43
C PHE A 204 27.93 4.18 5.97
N CYS A 205 27.10 3.35 5.35
CA CYS A 205 26.77 2.02 5.86
C CYS A 205 27.07 0.95 4.81
N ALA A 206 27.58 -0.18 5.27
CA ALA A 206 27.67 -1.42 4.53
C ALA A 206 26.92 -2.50 5.34
N TRP A 207 25.75 -2.91 4.83
CA TRP A 207 24.80 -3.77 5.54
C TRP A 207 25.14 -5.24 5.35
N MET A 208 24.89 -6.08 6.36
CA MET A 208 25.06 -7.54 6.26
C MET A 208 23.72 -8.26 6.31
N GLY A 209 23.58 -9.32 5.52
CA GLY A 209 22.40 -10.18 5.49
C GLY A 209 21.21 -9.57 4.75
N GLU A 210 21.44 -8.72 3.74
CA GLU A 210 20.40 -8.22 2.84
C GLU A 210 19.70 -9.42 2.16
N GLU A 211 20.51 -10.32 1.60
CA GLU A 211 20.12 -11.53 0.87
C GLU A 211 19.31 -12.52 1.71
N MET A 212 19.47 -12.41 3.03
CA MET A 212 18.77 -13.21 4.03
C MET A 212 17.47 -12.54 4.51
N GLY A 213 17.07 -11.43 3.89
CA GLY A 213 15.90 -10.64 4.23
C GLY A 213 16.23 -9.45 5.11
N LEU A 214 17.14 -8.58 4.66
CA LEU A 214 17.42 -7.26 5.24
C LEU A 214 17.89 -7.31 6.70
N VAL A 215 18.58 -8.38 7.10
CA VAL A 215 18.90 -8.67 8.51
C VAL A 215 19.67 -7.50 9.15
N GLY A 216 20.66 -6.97 8.45
CA GLY A 216 21.54 -5.91 8.93
C GLY A 216 20.83 -4.57 9.07
N SER A 217 20.15 -4.10 8.01
CA SER A 217 19.42 -2.83 8.04
C SER A 217 18.24 -2.87 9.00
N ARG A 218 17.49 -3.98 9.10
CA ARG A 218 16.42 -4.15 10.10
C ARG A 218 16.97 -4.09 11.52
N TRP A 219 18.08 -4.79 11.77
CA TRP A 219 18.70 -4.73 13.09
C TRP A 219 19.13 -3.31 13.45
N TYR A 220 19.70 -2.57 12.50
CA TYR A 220 20.04 -1.15 12.68
C TYR A 220 18.81 -0.29 12.96
N THR A 221 17.71 -0.43 12.20
CA THR A 221 16.54 0.41 12.40
C THR A 221 15.76 0.07 13.67
N ASP A 222 15.93 -1.13 14.23
CA ASP A 222 15.47 -1.50 15.58
C ASP A 222 16.43 -1.06 16.70
N HIS A 223 17.73 -0.95 16.40
CA HIS A 223 18.79 -0.59 17.35
C HIS A 223 19.68 0.53 16.80
N PRO A 224 19.12 1.72 16.52
CA PRO A 224 19.80 2.73 15.74
C PRO A 224 21.01 3.31 16.45
N ALA A 225 22.15 3.36 15.74
CA ALA A 225 23.31 4.11 16.20
C ALA A 225 23.07 5.63 16.18
N PHE A 226 22.16 6.09 15.29
CA PHE A 226 21.71 7.47 15.17
C PHE A 226 20.19 7.55 15.17
N PRO A 227 19.57 8.44 15.96
CA PRO A 227 18.11 8.49 16.10
C PRO A 227 17.39 8.61 14.74
N LEU A 228 16.42 7.72 14.49
CA LEU A 228 15.71 7.67 13.21
C LEU A 228 14.78 8.87 13.01
N ASP A 229 14.19 9.41 14.07
CA ASP A 229 13.43 10.68 14.07
C ASP A 229 14.29 11.90 13.69
N ARG A 230 15.60 11.72 13.66
CA ARG A 230 16.59 12.70 13.21
C ARG A 230 17.32 12.30 11.92
N THR A 231 17.00 11.14 11.36
CA THR A 231 17.51 10.72 10.04
C THR A 231 16.63 11.33 8.97
N ALA A 232 17.18 12.29 8.23
CA ALA A 232 16.45 13.04 7.21
C ALA A 232 16.18 12.23 5.95
N LEU A 233 17.13 11.36 5.57
CA LEU A 233 17.07 10.58 4.35
C LEU A 233 17.98 9.35 4.47
N TYR A 234 17.50 8.23 3.96
CA TYR A 234 18.32 7.06 3.64
C TYR A 234 18.52 6.94 2.11
N LEU A 235 19.76 6.96 1.66
CA LEU A 235 20.18 6.75 0.27
C LEU A 235 20.63 5.30 0.11
N ASN A 236 19.82 4.49 -0.56
CA ASN A 236 20.12 3.10 -0.88
C ASN A 236 20.86 3.00 -2.21
N MET A 237 21.85 2.13 -2.26
CA MET A 237 22.60 1.82 -3.46
C MET A 237 22.56 0.32 -3.66
N ASP A 238 22.14 -0.09 -4.85
CA ASP A 238 21.89 -1.48 -5.17
C ASP A 238 22.06 -1.65 -6.69
N MET A 239 23.01 -2.50 -7.10
CA MET A 239 23.27 -2.84 -8.51
C MET A 239 23.56 -1.62 -9.39
N VAL A 240 24.74 -1.03 -9.20
CA VAL A 240 25.19 0.20 -9.91
C VAL A 240 26.41 -0.02 -10.81
N GLY A 241 26.81 -1.27 -11.03
CA GLY A 241 27.98 -1.68 -11.81
C GLY A 241 27.67 -2.09 -13.24
N THR A 242 26.44 -2.54 -13.54
CA THR A 242 26.03 -3.00 -14.89
C THR A 242 24.85 -2.20 -15.50
N GLY A 243 24.34 -2.59 -16.68
CA GLY A 243 23.29 -1.87 -17.41
C GLY A 243 23.68 -0.66 -18.27
N ASP A 244 22.74 0.20 -18.61
CA ASP A 244 22.99 1.45 -19.32
C ASP A 244 23.34 2.60 -18.35
N SER A 245 23.68 3.77 -18.93
CA SER A 245 24.08 4.96 -18.16
C SER A 245 22.92 5.82 -17.66
N ASP A 246 21.71 5.28 -17.72
CA ASP A 246 20.51 5.83 -17.11
C ASP A 246 20.49 5.47 -15.61
N LEU A 247 19.90 6.34 -14.80
CA LEU A 247 19.85 6.23 -13.34
C LEU A 247 18.40 6.08 -12.90
N TRP A 248 18.05 4.86 -12.48
CA TRP A 248 16.71 4.55 -11.99
C TRP A 248 16.63 4.78 -10.51
N VAL A 249 15.79 5.74 -10.16
CA VAL A 249 15.71 6.26 -8.82
C VAL A 249 14.35 5.89 -8.23
N GLY A 250 14.35 5.01 -7.23
CA GLY A 250 13.18 4.76 -6.38
C GLY A 250 13.01 5.89 -5.37
N GLY A 251 11.78 6.22 -4.99
CA GLY A 251 11.49 7.30 -4.05
C GLY A 251 11.24 8.66 -4.70
N LEU A 252 11.47 8.83 -6.02
CA LEU A 252 11.26 10.10 -6.74
C LEU A 252 9.81 10.57 -6.68
N TYR A 253 8.87 9.64 -6.84
CA TYR A 253 7.44 9.95 -6.83
C TYR A 253 6.92 10.02 -5.40
N GLU A 254 7.35 9.08 -4.57
CA GLU A 254 6.96 8.90 -3.18
C GLU A 254 7.32 10.16 -2.37
N PHE A 255 8.57 10.61 -2.45
CA PHE A 255 9.09 11.75 -1.69
C PHE A 255 9.35 12.97 -2.58
N ARG A 256 8.43 13.27 -3.51
CA ARG A 256 8.57 14.34 -4.52
C ARG A 256 9.12 15.65 -3.95
N GLU A 257 8.57 16.12 -2.85
CA GLU A 257 8.98 17.36 -2.19
C GLU A 257 10.45 17.34 -1.74
N LEU A 258 10.89 16.22 -1.15
CA LEU A 258 12.27 16.04 -0.73
C LEU A 258 13.18 15.90 -1.96
N PHE A 259 12.69 15.21 -2.99
CA PHE A 259 13.42 15.07 -4.24
C PHE A 259 13.59 16.41 -4.98
N GLU A 260 12.64 17.34 -4.91
CA GLU A 260 12.84 18.68 -5.47
C GLU A 260 14.02 19.39 -4.80
N VAL A 261 14.21 19.23 -3.49
CA VAL A 261 15.40 19.74 -2.79
C VAL A 261 16.66 19.04 -3.31
N ILE A 262 16.64 17.72 -3.47
CA ILE A 262 17.77 16.95 -4.01
C ILE A 262 18.16 17.42 -5.40
N ARG A 263 17.15 17.61 -6.26
CA ARG A 263 17.32 18.01 -7.65
C ARG A 263 18.03 19.35 -7.77
N GLU A 264 17.80 20.30 -6.85
CA GLU A 264 18.51 21.59 -6.81
C GLU A 264 20.04 21.40 -6.78
N GLY A 265 20.53 20.35 -6.12
CA GLY A 265 21.95 20.03 -5.97
C GLY A 265 22.60 19.30 -7.14
N LEU A 266 21.81 18.76 -8.08
CA LEU A 266 22.33 17.96 -9.19
C LEU A 266 22.66 18.81 -10.41
N GLU A 267 23.74 18.50 -11.12
CA GLU A 267 24.06 19.14 -12.40
C GLU A 267 23.03 18.76 -13.50
N PRO A 268 22.77 19.63 -14.49
CA PRO A 268 21.79 19.37 -15.54
C PRO A 268 22.01 18.05 -16.29
N ALA A 269 23.26 17.72 -16.61
CA ALA A 269 23.60 16.48 -17.32
C ALA A 269 23.25 15.22 -16.52
N LEU A 270 23.35 15.29 -15.19
CA LEU A 270 22.97 14.19 -14.31
C LEU A 270 21.45 14.11 -14.14
N ARG A 271 20.76 15.26 -14.05
CA ARG A 271 19.30 15.32 -13.98
C ARG A 271 18.63 14.68 -15.20
N GLU A 272 19.21 14.84 -16.39
CA GLU A 272 18.71 14.26 -17.64
C GLU A 272 18.77 12.72 -17.66
N LYS A 273 19.59 12.11 -16.80
CA LYS A 273 19.74 10.66 -16.68
C LYS A 273 18.77 10.03 -15.67
N LEU A 274 18.04 10.83 -14.90
CA LEU A 274 17.19 10.32 -13.81
C LEU A 274 15.84 9.86 -14.34
N HIS A 275 15.50 8.61 -14.04
CA HIS A 275 14.22 8.01 -14.38
C HIS A 275 13.56 7.48 -13.10
N ALA A 276 12.25 7.70 -12.95
CA ALA A 276 11.52 7.26 -11.77
C ALA A 276 11.28 5.75 -11.79
N ARG A 277 11.73 5.05 -10.74
CA ARG A 277 11.44 3.64 -10.51
C ARG A 277 10.22 3.49 -9.61
N LEU A 278 9.04 3.36 -10.21
CA LEU A 278 7.78 3.21 -9.48
C LEU A 278 7.72 1.87 -8.73
N GLN A 279 7.10 1.86 -7.55
CA GLN A 279 6.87 0.67 -6.72
C GLN A 279 8.14 -0.09 -6.32
N TYR A 280 9.27 0.62 -6.19
CA TYR A 280 10.52 -0.02 -5.76
C TYR A 280 10.44 -0.47 -4.30
N ARG A 281 10.39 -1.79 -4.10
CA ARG A 281 10.36 -2.46 -2.80
C ARG A 281 11.36 -3.61 -2.86
N GLY A 282 12.09 -3.85 -1.77
CA GLY A 282 12.82 -5.12 -1.63
C GLY A 282 14.24 -5.03 -1.11
N SER A 283 14.87 -3.86 -1.05
CA SER A 283 16.23 -3.67 -0.53
C SER A 283 16.22 -2.97 0.85
N ASP A 284 17.39 -2.64 1.37
CA ASP A 284 17.62 -2.11 2.73
C ASP A 284 16.81 -0.84 3.04
N HIS A 285 16.41 -0.06 2.02
CA HIS A 285 15.52 1.10 2.20
C HIS A 285 14.18 0.73 2.83
N SER A 286 13.72 -0.51 2.62
CA SER A 286 12.48 -1.01 3.18
C SER A 286 12.51 -0.98 4.72
N SER A 287 13.66 -1.27 5.32
CA SER A 287 13.87 -1.24 6.78
C SER A 287 13.72 0.17 7.36
N PHE A 288 14.04 1.20 6.58
CA PHE A 288 13.93 2.62 6.95
C PHE A 288 12.51 3.14 6.72
N LEU A 289 11.87 2.77 5.60
CA LEU A 289 10.48 3.08 5.28
C LEU A 289 9.53 2.62 6.40
N GLU A 290 9.73 1.39 6.89
CA GLU A 290 8.94 0.82 8.01
C GLU A 290 9.03 1.63 9.31
N LYS A 291 10.06 2.47 9.47
CA LYS A 291 10.25 3.36 10.63
C LYS A 291 9.91 4.82 10.33
N GLY A 292 9.37 5.13 9.16
CA GLY A 292 8.98 6.49 8.80
C GLY A 292 10.12 7.38 8.29
N VAL A 293 11.26 6.80 7.92
CA VAL A 293 12.40 7.56 7.38
C VAL A 293 12.26 7.64 5.86
N PRO A 294 12.26 8.85 5.26
CA PRO A 294 12.30 9.01 3.81
C PRO A 294 13.52 8.31 3.20
N TRP A 295 13.36 7.77 2.01
CA TRP A 295 14.43 7.05 1.33
C TRP A 295 14.44 7.32 -0.17
N ILE A 296 15.61 7.18 -0.77
CA ILE A 296 15.78 7.15 -2.21
C ILE A 296 16.73 6.01 -2.53
N SER A 297 16.48 5.29 -3.62
CA SER A 297 17.36 4.21 -4.05
C SER A 297 17.84 4.41 -5.45
N LEU A 298 19.14 4.24 -5.68
CA LEU A 298 19.74 4.27 -7.00
C LEU A 298 19.95 2.85 -7.53
N ARG A 299 19.69 2.68 -8.81
CA ARG A 299 20.13 1.56 -9.64
C ARG A 299 20.57 2.09 -11.01
N THR A 300 21.58 1.50 -11.64
CA THR A 300 21.89 1.82 -13.04
C THR A 300 20.97 1.05 -14.00
N GLY A 301 20.86 1.54 -15.23
CA GLY A 301 20.24 0.81 -16.32
C GLY A 301 18.84 1.24 -16.75
N ASN A 302 18.07 0.36 -17.40
CA ASN A 302 16.75 0.59 -17.95
C ASN A 302 15.95 -0.73 -17.99
N PRO A 303 14.87 -0.89 -17.20
CA PRO A 303 13.89 -1.94 -17.43
C PRO A 303 13.06 -1.59 -18.66
N LEU A 304 13.59 -1.86 -19.86
CA LEU A 304 12.83 -1.68 -21.11
C LEU A 304 11.56 -2.53 -21.12
N THR A 305 11.49 -3.60 -20.32
CA THR A 305 10.27 -4.37 -20.08
C THR A 305 10.21 -4.94 -18.66
N PRO A 306 9.01 -5.22 -18.10
CA PRO A 306 8.85 -6.05 -16.91
C PRO A 306 9.35 -7.49 -17.08
N GLU A 307 9.74 -7.88 -18.29
CA GLU A 307 9.98 -9.26 -18.68
C GLU A 307 11.45 -9.68 -18.69
N LEU A 308 12.40 -8.83 -18.28
CA LEU A 308 13.79 -9.19 -17.95
C LEU A 308 14.47 -8.01 -17.24
N ASP A 309 15.31 -8.32 -16.27
CA ASP A 309 16.39 -7.44 -15.84
C ASP A 309 17.55 -7.56 -16.86
N ASP A 310 17.26 -7.22 -18.12
CA ASP A 310 18.14 -7.44 -19.27
C ASP A 310 19.49 -6.71 -19.14
N GLU A 311 19.53 -5.72 -18.27
CA GLU A 311 20.68 -4.88 -18.00
C GLU A 311 21.52 -5.34 -16.78
N HIS A 312 20.97 -6.24 -15.95
CA HIS A 312 21.68 -6.94 -14.88
C HIS A 312 21.50 -8.46 -15.00
N PRO A 313 21.92 -9.06 -16.13
CA PRO A 313 21.59 -10.44 -16.48
C PRO A 313 22.19 -11.50 -15.55
N GLU A 314 23.21 -11.12 -14.77
CA GLU A 314 23.92 -12.01 -13.86
C GLU A 314 23.45 -11.91 -12.40
N TYR A 315 22.39 -11.15 -12.12
CA TYR A 315 21.79 -11.04 -10.78
C TYR A 315 21.52 -12.42 -10.15
N HIS A 316 22.05 -12.65 -8.95
CA HIS A 316 22.03 -13.95 -8.26
C HIS A 316 22.59 -15.14 -9.07
N LEU A 317 23.49 -14.91 -10.03
CA LEU A 317 24.15 -15.95 -10.82
C LEU A 317 25.67 -15.99 -10.56
N PRO A 318 26.33 -17.15 -10.76
CA PRO A 318 27.78 -17.26 -10.63
C PRO A 318 28.60 -16.42 -11.64
N GLY A 319 27.91 -15.86 -12.64
CA GLY A 319 28.48 -14.94 -13.61
C GLY A 319 28.57 -13.51 -13.11
N ASP A 320 27.95 -13.16 -11.97
CA ASP A 320 28.13 -11.85 -11.36
C ASP A 320 29.57 -11.74 -10.84
N ARG A 321 30.41 -11.08 -11.64
CA ARG A 321 31.87 -11.07 -11.51
C ARG A 321 32.42 -9.69 -11.78
N PRO A 322 33.57 -9.35 -11.17
CA PRO A 322 34.18 -8.03 -11.32
C PRO A 322 34.48 -7.63 -12.76
N GLU A 323 34.67 -8.59 -13.68
CA GLU A 323 34.95 -8.31 -15.09
C GLU A 323 33.77 -7.68 -15.84
N TYR A 324 32.53 -7.83 -15.34
CA TYR A 324 31.33 -7.27 -15.95
C TYR A 324 30.96 -5.90 -15.37
N VAL A 325 31.54 -5.53 -14.23
CA VAL A 325 31.35 -4.21 -13.62
C VAL A 325 32.05 -3.15 -14.47
N ARG A 326 31.31 -2.11 -14.86
CA ARG A 326 31.81 -1.01 -15.69
C ARG A 326 32.24 0.18 -14.82
N PRO A 327 33.54 0.54 -14.78
CA PRO A 327 34.04 1.62 -13.93
C PRO A 327 33.38 2.97 -14.15
N GLU A 328 32.96 3.28 -15.38
CA GLU A 328 32.25 4.51 -15.73
C GLU A 328 30.88 4.62 -15.05
N LEU A 329 30.21 3.50 -14.78
CA LEU A 329 28.94 3.49 -14.06
C LEU A 329 29.14 3.67 -12.56
N LEU A 330 30.16 3.03 -11.99
CA LEU A 330 30.55 3.28 -10.60
C LEU A 330 30.91 4.76 -10.39
N ALA A 331 31.62 5.36 -11.33
CA ALA A 331 31.95 6.79 -11.30
C ALA A 331 30.69 7.66 -11.38
N LEU A 332 29.73 7.32 -12.25
CA LEU A 332 28.45 8.01 -12.37
C LEU A 332 27.62 7.91 -11.08
N ALA A 333 27.53 6.72 -10.49
CA ALA A 333 26.82 6.48 -9.24
C ALA A 333 27.47 7.21 -8.06
N ALA A 334 28.81 7.22 -8.00
CA ALA A 334 29.56 7.96 -6.99
C ALA A 334 29.39 9.48 -7.15
N ASP A 335 29.41 10.01 -8.38
CA ASP A 335 29.16 11.43 -8.67
C ASP A 335 27.75 11.85 -8.28
N TYR A 336 26.74 11.02 -8.60
CA TYR A 336 25.36 11.23 -8.16
C TYR A 336 25.27 11.40 -6.65
N HIS A 337 25.82 10.47 -5.88
CA HIS A 337 25.78 10.54 -4.42
C HIS A 337 26.63 11.68 -3.87
N TYR A 338 27.79 11.96 -4.46
CA TYR A 338 28.62 13.11 -4.08
C TYR A 338 27.85 14.43 -4.19
N GLN A 339 27.15 14.66 -5.31
CA GLN A 339 26.35 15.88 -5.51
C GLN A 339 25.19 15.97 -4.51
N ILE A 340 24.46 14.87 -4.28
CA ILE A 340 23.37 14.84 -3.28
C ILE A 340 23.89 15.12 -1.88
N LEU A 341 24.94 14.39 -1.45
CA LEU A 341 25.48 14.50 -0.10
C LEU A 341 26.05 15.91 0.14
N THR A 342 26.81 16.47 -0.80
CA THR A 342 27.37 17.83 -0.64
C THR A 342 26.29 18.90 -0.58
N HIS A 343 25.23 18.76 -1.37
CA HIS A 343 24.09 19.68 -1.38
C HIS A 343 23.27 19.57 -0.09
N LEU A 344 22.70 18.40 0.19
CA LEU A 344 21.82 18.18 1.34
C LEU A 344 22.55 18.40 2.67
N ALA A 345 23.84 18.11 2.74
CA ALA A 345 24.62 18.41 3.93
C ALA A 345 24.64 19.89 4.31
N ASN A 346 24.36 20.80 3.37
CA ASN A 346 24.55 22.24 3.54
C ASN A 346 23.30 23.11 3.34
N VAL A 347 22.21 22.56 2.77
CA VAL A 347 20.97 23.33 2.57
C VAL A 347 20.45 23.91 3.88
N ASP A 348 20.04 25.18 3.85
CA ASP A 348 19.48 25.90 4.99
C ASP A 348 17.96 25.66 5.09
N ARG A 349 17.58 24.38 5.12
CA ARG A 349 16.20 23.88 5.27
C ARG A 349 16.24 22.71 6.22
N THR A 350 15.25 22.55 7.09
CA THR A 350 15.16 21.31 7.90
C THR A 350 14.66 20.18 7.02
N LEU A 351 15.41 19.08 6.99
CA LEU A 351 15.08 17.93 6.13
C LEU A 351 14.29 16.84 6.87
N ILE A 352 14.11 17.01 8.19
CA ILE A 352 13.32 16.12 9.06
C ILE A 352 11.88 16.59 9.21
N ASP A 353 11.41 17.49 8.32
CA ASP A 353 10.04 17.96 8.34
C ASP A 353 9.08 16.79 8.05
N PRO A 354 8.10 16.51 8.95
CA PRO A 354 7.13 15.44 8.75
C PRO A 354 6.35 15.55 7.44
N GLN A 355 6.26 16.72 6.81
CA GLN A 355 5.57 16.90 5.52
C GLN A 355 6.12 15.99 4.43
N TYR A 356 7.43 15.72 4.42
CA TYR A 356 8.08 14.89 3.40
C TYR A 356 7.56 13.46 3.45
N PHE A 357 7.31 12.93 4.65
CA PHE A 357 6.75 11.59 4.83
C PHE A 357 5.21 11.58 4.79
N THR A 358 4.55 12.60 5.34
CA THR A 358 3.09 12.66 5.41
C THR A 358 2.47 12.75 4.02
N ARG A 359 3.04 13.55 3.12
CA ARG A 359 2.57 13.64 1.73
C ARG A 359 2.79 12.34 0.96
N PHE A 360 3.87 11.61 1.25
CA PHE A 360 4.04 10.26 0.73
C PHE A 360 2.89 9.36 1.16
N ILE A 361 2.58 9.32 2.47
CA ILE A 361 1.48 8.49 2.99
C ILE A 361 0.16 8.85 2.31
N HIS A 362 -0.18 10.13 2.24
CA HIS A 362 -1.39 10.59 1.55
C HIS A 362 -1.43 10.17 0.08
N ARG A 363 -0.29 10.23 -0.63
CA ARG A 363 -0.20 9.75 -2.02
C ARG A 363 -0.23 8.23 -2.16
N ASP A 364 0.18 7.46 -1.17
CA ASP A 364 0.19 5.98 -1.24
C ASP A 364 -1.14 5.38 -0.73
N THR A 365 -1.82 6.05 0.21
CA THR A 365 -3.08 5.60 0.82
C THR A 365 -4.32 6.19 0.17
N THR A 366 -5.47 5.51 0.23
CA THR A 366 -6.74 6.13 -0.15
C THR A 366 -7.21 7.05 0.99
N VAL A 367 -7.38 8.34 0.70
CA VAL A 367 -7.85 9.35 1.67
C VAL A 367 -9.32 9.67 1.40
N ALA A 368 -10.17 9.52 2.41
CA ALA A 368 -11.59 9.83 2.33
C ALA A 368 -12.00 10.79 3.45
N ASP A 369 -12.62 11.91 3.09
CA ASP A 369 -13.36 12.76 4.02
C ASP A 369 -14.85 12.37 3.97
N MET A 370 -15.41 12.04 5.12
CA MET A 370 -16.75 11.46 5.24
C MET A 370 -17.85 12.49 5.47
N HIS A 371 -17.54 13.78 5.64
CA HIS A 371 -18.58 14.81 5.81
C HIS A 371 -18.11 16.23 5.51
N CYS A 372 -18.83 16.94 4.63
CA CYS A 372 -18.56 18.35 4.35
C CYS A 372 -19.79 19.15 3.89
N ASP A 373 -19.98 20.32 4.49
CA ASP A 373 -21.07 21.27 4.21
C ASP A 373 -20.77 22.29 3.09
N THR A 374 -19.61 22.19 2.43
CA THR A 374 -19.09 23.22 1.51
C THR A 374 -20.02 23.51 0.32
N ILE A 375 -20.92 22.59 -0.04
CA ILE A 375 -21.82 22.79 -1.18
C ILE A 375 -22.73 24.01 -1.02
N ALA A 376 -23.06 24.41 0.21
CA ALA A 376 -23.82 25.63 0.47
C ALA A 376 -23.10 26.89 -0.07
N ARG A 377 -21.77 26.96 0.04
CA ARG A 377 -20.96 28.08 -0.45
C ARG A 377 -20.95 28.15 -1.97
N TYR A 378 -20.90 27.00 -2.64
CA TYR A 378 -21.04 26.94 -4.09
C TYR A 378 -22.41 27.47 -4.55
N MET A 379 -23.48 27.14 -3.83
CA MET A 379 -24.81 27.68 -4.11
C MET A 379 -24.91 29.19 -3.87
N GLU A 380 -24.12 29.74 -2.94
CA GLU A 380 -24.01 31.17 -2.67
C GLU A 380 -23.16 31.92 -3.71
N GLY A 381 -22.58 31.20 -4.69
CA GLY A 381 -21.88 31.76 -5.85
C GLY A 381 -20.36 31.73 -5.76
N GLU A 382 -19.79 31.02 -4.77
CA GLU A 382 -18.35 30.81 -4.71
C GLU A 382 -17.86 29.83 -5.80
N ASP A 383 -16.72 30.16 -6.42
CA ASP A 383 -16.08 29.34 -7.43
C ASP A 383 -15.09 28.37 -6.79
N LEU A 384 -15.57 27.17 -6.44
CA LEU A 384 -14.76 26.12 -5.82
C LEU A 384 -13.68 25.53 -6.74
N SER A 385 -13.60 25.94 -8.02
CA SER A 385 -12.49 25.55 -8.90
C SER A 385 -11.19 26.30 -8.59
N ARG A 386 -11.24 27.32 -7.73
CA ARG A 386 -10.11 28.17 -7.37
C ARG A 386 -9.68 27.94 -5.93
N ASP A 387 -8.43 28.29 -5.65
CA ASP A 387 -7.90 28.32 -4.30
C ASP A 387 -8.46 29.56 -3.59
N LEU A 388 -9.47 29.34 -2.75
CA LEU A 388 -10.17 30.42 -2.06
C LEU A 388 -9.45 30.79 -0.76
N PRO A 389 -9.38 32.09 -0.40
CA PRO A 389 -8.69 32.53 0.83
C PRO A 389 -9.45 32.17 2.12
N SER A 390 -10.69 31.70 2.01
CA SER A 390 -11.54 31.30 3.13
C SER A 390 -12.17 29.94 2.88
N GLY A 391 -12.54 29.28 3.98
CA GLY A 391 -13.12 27.94 4.01
C GLY A 391 -12.10 26.82 3.84
N HIS A 392 -12.53 25.60 4.13
CA HIS A 392 -11.62 24.46 4.29
C HIS A 392 -11.49 23.62 3.02
N ILE A 393 -12.48 23.66 2.12
CA ILE A 393 -12.52 22.83 0.92
C ILE A 393 -12.75 23.69 -0.33
N ASP A 394 -11.91 23.42 -1.33
CA ASP A 394 -12.05 23.75 -2.75
C ASP A 394 -11.22 22.74 -3.56
N ILE A 395 -11.39 22.71 -4.88
CA ILE A 395 -10.76 21.71 -5.74
C ILE A 395 -9.22 21.73 -5.63
N PRO A 396 -8.54 22.89 -5.60
CA PRO A 396 -7.10 22.94 -5.34
C PRO A 396 -6.69 22.33 -4.00
N LYS A 397 -7.39 22.64 -2.90
CA LYS A 397 -7.11 22.07 -1.58
C LYS A 397 -7.32 20.55 -1.54
N LEU A 398 -8.38 20.03 -2.18
CA LEU A 398 -8.63 18.58 -2.30
C LEU A 398 -7.46 17.88 -3.01
N ARG A 399 -6.93 18.48 -4.09
CA ARG A 399 -5.76 17.93 -4.79
C ARG A 399 -4.49 18.02 -3.97
N GLU A 400 -4.25 19.14 -3.29
CA GLU A 400 -3.06 19.28 -2.45
C GLU A 400 -3.06 18.27 -1.30
N GLY A 401 -4.23 18.04 -0.69
CA GLY A 401 -4.43 17.03 0.37
C GLY A 401 -4.41 15.58 -0.12
N SER A 402 -4.41 15.36 -1.44
CA SER A 402 -4.59 14.04 -2.08
C SER A 402 -5.87 13.33 -1.59
N VAL A 403 -6.98 14.08 -1.49
CA VAL A 403 -8.28 13.51 -1.10
C VAL A 403 -8.88 12.75 -2.29
N ASP A 404 -9.05 11.44 -2.13
CA ASP A 404 -9.58 10.55 -3.17
C ASP A 404 -11.10 10.46 -3.16
N LEU A 405 -11.72 10.65 -2.00
CA LEU A 405 -13.17 10.64 -1.82
C LEU A 405 -13.61 11.74 -0.86
N GLU A 406 -14.55 12.55 -1.31
CA GLU A 406 -15.16 13.64 -0.55
C GLU A 406 -16.68 13.37 -0.47
N VAL A 407 -17.23 13.43 0.74
CA VAL A 407 -18.68 13.30 0.95
C VAL A 407 -19.31 14.68 1.15
N PHE A 408 -19.98 15.18 0.12
CA PHE A 408 -20.76 16.42 0.25
C PHE A 408 -22.12 16.15 0.88
N ALA A 409 -22.35 16.76 2.05
CA ALA A 409 -23.60 16.73 2.77
C ALA A 409 -24.58 17.76 2.16
N SER A 410 -25.68 17.26 1.59
CA SER A 410 -26.83 18.08 1.21
C SER A 410 -27.68 18.35 2.45
N TYR A 411 -27.33 19.41 3.17
CA TYR A 411 -27.86 19.72 4.49
C TYR A 411 -29.30 20.26 4.47
N VAL A 412 -30.20 19.59 5.19
CA VAL A 412 -31.58 20.03 5.39
C VAL A 412 -31.77 20.51 6.82
N ALA A 413 -32.02 21.81 6.95
CA ALA A 413 -32.27 22.44 8.24
C ALA A 413 -33.54 21.89 8.91
N VAL A 414 -33.51 21.88 10.25
CA VAL A 414 -34.68 21.51 11.08
C VAL A 414 -35.87 22.39 10.70
N PRO A 415 -37.00 21.80 10.23
CA PRO A 415 -38.19 22.56 9.87
C PRO A 415 -38.80 23.28 11.07
N ARG A 416 -39.17 24.55 10.90
CA ARG A 416 -39.74 25.39 11.98
C ARG A 416 -41.27 25.39 12.00
N ASN A 417 -41.90 24.94 10.93
CA ASN A 417 -43.34 24.92 10.74
C ASN A 417 -43.73 23.84 9.70
N GLU A 418 -45.03 23.55 9.60
CA GLU A 418 -45.55 22.52 8.68
C GLU A 418 -45.24 22.80 7.20
N THR A 419 -45.20 24.06 6.78
CA THR A 419 -44.83 24.40 5.40
C THR A 419 -43.38 24.03 5.09
N GLU A 420 -42.45 24.31 6.02
CA GLU A 420 -41.05 23.90 5.88
C GLU A 420 -40.88 22.38 5.92
N LYS A 421 -41.72 21.66 6.68
CA LYS A 421 -41.69 20.19 6.70
C LYS A 421 -42.04 19.58 5.35
N ILE A 422 -43.07 20.09 4.67
CA ILE A 422 -43.54 19.58 3.35
C ILE A 422 -42.82 20.21 2.15
N THR A 423 -41.75 20.97 2.40
CA THR A 423 -40.89 21.54 1.35
C THR A 423 -39.40 21.26 1.58
N ALA A 424 -39.09 20.42 2.56
CA ALA A 424 -37.73 20.04 2.95
C ALA A 424 -37.01 19.33 1.80
N ALA A 425 -37.72 18.48 1.03
CA ALA A 425 -37.17 17.75 -0.10
C ALA A 425 -36.62 18.70 -1.18
N LYS A 426 -37.28 19.85 -1.40
CA LYS A 426 -36.82 20.85 -2.38
C LYS A 426 -35.39 21.32 -2.04
N ARG A 427 -35.10 21.58 -0.77
CA ARG A 427 -33.77 22.01 -0.32
C ARG A 427 -32.70 20.94 -0.54
N ALA A 428 -33.05 19.67 -0.34
CA ALA A 428 -32.15 18.56 -0.67
C ALA A 428 -31.90 18.49 -2.18
N PHE A 429 -32.95 18.56 -3.02
CA PHE A 429 -32.80 18.56 -4.47
C PHE A 429 -31.94 19.71 -4.98
N ASP A 430 -32.14 20.93 -4.47
CA ASP A 430 -31.36 22.10 -4.89
C ASP A 430 -29.85 21.92 -4.62
N GLN A 431 -29.49 21.29 -3.50
CA GLN A 431 -28.10 20.99 -3.12
C GLN A 431 -27.52 19.80 -3.89
N ILE A 432 -28.26 18.72 -4.04
CA ILE A 432 -27.84 17.56 -4.84
C ILE A 432 -27.55 18.00 -6.27
N GLU A 433 -28.46 18.79 -6.87
CA GLU A 433 -28.25 19.39 -8.19
C GLU A 433 -27.03 20.30 -8.23
N ALA A 434 -26.76 21.06 -7.16
CA ALA A 434 -25.54 21.87 -7.07
C ALA A 434 -24.28 21.00 -7.08
N VAL A 435 -24.27 19.84 -6.40
CA VAL A 435 -23.16 18.88 -6.47
C VAL A 435 -22.95 18.37 -7.90
N HIS A 436 -24.03 17.96 -8.57
CA HIS A 436 -23.96 17.51 -9.97
C HIS A 436 -23.38 18.60 -10.88
N ARG A 437 -23.86 19.85 -10.78
CA ARG A 437 -23.31 20.98 -11.55
C ARG A 437 -21.82 21.23 -11.27
N LEU A 438 -21.39 21.12 -10.01
CA LEU A 438 -19.98 21.29 -9.64
C LEU A 438 -19.11 20.20 -10.30
N VAL A 439 -19.54 18.94 -10.25
CA VAL A 439 -18.83 17.81 -10.85
C VAL A 439 -18.80 17.95 -12.39
N GLU A 440 -19.94 18.26 -13.01
CA GLU A 440 -20.06 18.44 -14.46
C GLU A 440 -19.24 19.61 -14.99
N ALA A 441 -19.09 20.69 -14.20
CA ALA A 441 -18.26 21.83 -14.54
C ALA A 441 -16.75 21.54 -14.43
N ASN A 442 -16.35 20.51 -13.65
CA ASN A 442 -14.95 20.18 -13.37
C ASN A 442 -14.61 18.70 -13.65
N PRO A 443 -14.87 18.18 -14.87
CA PRO A 443 -14.77 16.75 -15.18
C PRO A 443 -13.33 16.22 -15.19
N ASN A 444 -12.35 17.11 -15.26
CA ASN A 444 -10.93 16.76 -15.19
C ASN A 444 -10.47 16.50 -13.75
N ASP A 445 -11.24 16.94 -12.76
CA ASP A 445 -10.80 17.05 -11.38
C ASP A 445 -11.70 16.27 -10.43
N LEU A 446 -13.00 16.20 -10.75
CA LEU A 446 -14.02 15.57 -9.94
C LEU A 446 -14.73 14.44 -10.71
N SER A 447 -15.23 13.45 -9.98
CA SER A 447 -16.10 12.42 -10.54
C SER A 447 -17.16 11.99 -9.52
N LEU A 448 -18.40 11.84 -9.95
CA LEU A 448 -19.47 11.35 -9.08
C LEU A 448 -19.26 9.86 -8.77
N VAL A 449 -19.27 9.52 -7.48
CA VAL A 449 -19.12 8.16 -6.97
C VAL A 449 -20.45 7.65 -6.44
N VAL A 450 -20.95 6.59 -7.09
CA VAL A 450 -22.19 5.88 -6.73
C VAL A 450 -21.96 4.39 -6.45
N GLU A 451 -20.76 3.87 -6.76
CA GLU A 451 -20.32 2.50 -6.52
C GLU A 451 -18.86 2.48 -6.00
N PRO A 452 -18.51 1.60 -5.06
CA PRO A 452 -17.15 1.53 -4.50
C PRO A 452 -16.04 1.29 -5.53
N SER A 453 -16.33 0.52 -6.59
CA SER A 453 -15.41 0.23 -7.71
C SER A 453 -14.95 1.48 -8.45
N GLN A 454 -15.68 2.60 -8.32
CA GLN A 454 -15.33 3.86 -8.98
C GLN A 454 -14.22 4.60 -8.26
N VAL A 455 -13.91 4.31 -6.99
CA VAL A 455 -12.93 5.10 -6.20
C VAL A 455 -11.48 4.81 -6.63
N GLN A 456 -11.08 3.53 -6.73
CA GLN A 456 -9.68 3.18 -7.01
C GLN A 456 -9.12 3.81 -8.31
N PRO A 457 -9.84 3.81 -9.45
CA PRO A 457 -9.34 4.41 -10.68
C PRO A 457 -9.13 5.93 -10.60
N LEU A 458 -9.80 6.64 -9.67
CA LEU A 458 -9.73 8.11 -9.59
C LEU A 458 -8.37 8.59 -9.14
N LYS A 459 -7.73 7.84 -8.23
CA LYS A 459 -6.39 8.12 -7.75
C LYS A 459 -5.36 8.13 -8.89
N GLU A 460 -5.41 7.12 -9.76
CA GLU A 460 -4.56 7.06 -10.96
C GLU A 460 -4.87 8.18 -11.97
N GLN A 461 -6.11 8.67 -11.97
CA GLN A 461 -6.55 9.78 -12.82
C GLN A 461 -6.29 11.16 -12.20
N ASN A 462 -5.73 11.23 -10.98
CA ASN A 462 -5.60 12.46 -10.18
C ASN A 462 -6.93 13.21 -10.00
N LYS A 463 -8.02 12.48 -9.76
CA LYS A 463 -9.35 13.04 -9.50
C LYS A 463 -9.82 12.74 -8.08
N THR A 464 -10.65 13.62 -7.54
CA THR A 464 -11.39 13.37 -6.30
C THR A 464 -12.78 12.83 -6.63
N GLY A 465 -13.14 11.71 -6.03
CA GLY A 465 -14.49 11.17 -6.06
C GLY A 465 -15.42 11.97 -5.18
N ILE A 466 -16.62 12.27 -5.65
CA ILE A 466 -17.65 12.97 -4.90
C ILE A 466 -18.79 12.01 -4.62
N LEU A 467 -19.02 11.70 -3.34
CA LEU A 467 -20.19 10.95 -2.89
C LEU A 467 -21.23 11.94 -2.36
N VAL A 468 -22.48 11.79 -2.81
CA VAL A 468 -23.57 12.66 -2.36
C VAL A 468 -24.22 12.06 -1.12
N ALA A 469 -24.24 12.84 -0.04
CA ALA A 469 -24.96 12.53 1.18
C ALA A 469 -26.13 13.48 1.40
N ILE A 470 -27.11 13.04 2.19
CA ILE A 470 -28.14 13.92 2.77
C ILE A 470 -27.88 14.01 4.27
N GLU A 471 -27.87 15.22 4.81
CA GLU A 471 -27.86 15.42 6.25
C GLU A 471 -29.23 15.93 6.70
N GLY A 472 -29.89 15.11 7.52
CA GLY A 472 -31.21 15.36 8.07
C GLY A 472 -32.30 14.58 7.35
N GLY A 473 -32.85 13.57 8.02
CA GLY A 473 -33.96 12.74 7.51
C GLY A 473 -35.27 13.49 7.25
N TYR A 474 -35.36 14.77 7.60
CA TYR A 474 -36.46 15.65 7.17
C TYR A 474 -36.59 15.72 5.63
N ALA A 475 -35.48 15.51 4.92
CA ALA A 475 -35.42 15.55 3.46
C ALA A 475 -36.44 14.62 2.78
N ILE A 476 -36.79 13.50 3.42
CA ILE A 476 -37.70 12.50 2.84
C ILE A 476 -39.17 12.78 3.15
N GLU A 477 -39.50 13.81 3.93
CA GLU A 477 -40.89 14.24 4.21
C GLU A 477 -41.83 13.10 4.65
N ASN A 478 -41.30 12.13 5.41
CA ASN A 478 -42.01 10.90 5.81
C ASN A 478 -42.49 10.02 4.64
N ASP A 479 -41.78 10.03 3.51
CA ASP A 479 -42.10 9.29 2.29
C ASP A 479 -40.90 8.45 1.80
N LEU A 480 -41.10 7.12 1.75
CA LEU A 480 -40.09 6.20 1.22
C LEU A 480 -39.89 6.35 -0.30
N ASP A 481 -40.85 6.89 -1.04
CA ASP A 481 -40.65 7.19 -2.47
C ASP A 481 -39.66 8.33 -2.69
N LEU A 482 -39.63 9.33 -1.80
CA LEU A 482 -38.59 10.37 -1.82
C LEU A 482 -37.21 9.79 -1.50
N LEU A 483 -37.09 8.91 -0.50
CA LEU A 483 -35.84 8.20 -0.22
C LEU A 483 -35.33 7.44 -1.46
N ARG A 484 -36.21 6.71 -2.14
CA ARG A 484 -35.89 6.00 -3.39
C ARG A 484 -35.50 6.96 -4.52
N ALA A 485 -36.15 8.12 -4.61
CA ALA A 485 -35.83 9.13 -5.61
C ALA A 485 -34.41 9.70 -5.38
N PHE A 486 -34.05 10.05 -4.14
CA PHE A 486 -32.70 10.52 -3.81
C PHE A 486 -31.63 9.48 -4.13
N TYR A 487 -31.88 8.20 -3.85
CA TYR A 487 -30.96 7.14 -4.23
C TYR A 487 -30.70 7.08 -5.74
N ARG A 488 -31.75 7.25 -6.55
CA ARG A 488 -31.64 7.30 -8.03
C ARG A 488 -30.88 8.52 -8.52
N LEU A 489 -30.89 9.62 -7.77
CA LEU A 489 -30.09 10.83 -8.05
C LEU A 489 -28.62 10.70 -7.60
N GLY A 490 -28.22 9.55 -7.08
CA GLY A 490 -26.83 9.28 -6.70
C GLY A 490 -26.53 9.44 -5.22
N VAL A 491 -27.52 9.74 -4.37
CA VAL A 491 -27.32 9.77 -2.91
C VAL A 491 -26.98 8.37 -2.41
N ARG A 492 -25.91 8.25 -1.62
CA ARG A 492 -25.44 6.96 -1.07
C ARG A 492 -25.35 6.92 0.45
N LEU A 493 -25.51 8.04 1.11
CA LEU A 493 -25.46 8.15 2.57
C LEU A 493 -26.55 9.13 3.05
N MET A 494 -27.20 8.83 4.17
CA MET A 494 -28.13 9.77 4.80
C MET A 494 -28.06 9.68 6.33
N THR A 495 -27.93 10.83 7.01
CA THR A 495 -28.18 10.89 8.46
C THR A 495 -29.67 10.83 8.74
N LEU A 496 -30.07 10.07 9.75
CA LEU A 496 -31.49 9.95 10.11
C LEU A 496 -32.05 11.24 10.71
N THR A 497 -31.20 12.02 11.37
CA THR A 497 -31.57 13.23 12.12
C THR A 497 -30.48 14.29 11.96
N HIS A 498 -30.72 15.48 12.53
CA HIS A 498 -29.71 16.52 12.72
C HIS A 498 -29.79 17.02 14.18
N TRP A 499 -29.99 18.30 14.44
CA TRP A 499 -30.05 18.81 15.82
C TRP A 499 -31.33 18.40 16.57
N ASN A 500 -32.44 18.22 15.87
CA ASN A 500 -33.74 17.83 16.44
C ASN A 500 -34.24 16.52 15.81
N ARG A 501 -35.20 15.87 16.47
CA ARG A 501 -35.88 14.69 15.93
C ARG A 501 -36.62 14.94 14.62
N THR A 502 -36.71 13.90 13.80
CA THR A 502 -37.75 13.79 12.77
C THR A 502 -39.05 13.29 13.41
N ASP A 503 -40.11 13.09 12.62
CA ASP A 503 -41.33 12.44 13.12
C ASP A 503 -41.12 10.93 13.43
N TRP A 504 -39.93 10.38 13.14
CA TRP A 504 -39.65 8.95 13.19
C TRP A 504 -38.31 8.52 13.81
N ALA A 505 -37.46 9.47 14.21
CA ALA A 505 -36.20 9.20 14.90
C ALA A 505 -35.84 10.33 15.87
N ASP A 506 -35.52 9.99 17.11
CA ASP A 506 -34.99 10.95 18.10
C ASP A 506 -33.55 11.36 17.78
N ALA A 507 -33.23 12.63 18.00
CA ALA A 507 -31.92 13.21 17.75
C ALA A 507 -31.14 13.51 19.04
N SER A 508 -29.83 13.59 18.92
CA SER A 508 -28.92 13.88 20.01
C SER A 508 -29.22 15.21 20.71
N GLY A 509 -29.69 16.22 19.99
CA GLY A 509 -30.05 17.52 20.58
C GLY A 509 -31.39 17.54 21.31
N ASP A 510 -32.17 16.45 21.28
CA ASP A 510 -33.38 16.33 22.09
C ASP A 510 -33.01 16.00 23.55
N GLU A 511 -33.61 16.72 24.50
CA GLU A 511 -33.34 16.50 25.95
C GLU A 511 -33.72 15.08 26.39
N LYS A 512 -34.70 14.48 25.71
CA LYS A 512 -35.21 13.12 25.94
C LYS A 512 -35.61 12.49 24.62
N ALA A 513 -35.47 11.17 24.53
CA ALA A 513 -36.06 10.37 23.45
C ALA A 513 -37.60 10.36 23.57
N GLU A 514 -38.28 11.26 22.85
CA GLU A 514 -39.75 11.35 22.89
C GLU A 514 -40.41 10.18 22.17
N LEU A 515 -39.75 9.64 21.15
CA LEU A 515 -40.21 8.49 20.37
C LEU A 515 -39.71 7.17 20.96
N GLY A 516 -38.68 7.24 21.83
CA GLY A 516 -38.00 6.08 22.39
C GLY A 516 -36.97 5.47 21.43
N GLY A 517 -36.42 6.28 20.51
CA GLY A 517 -35.52 5.83 19.45
C GLY A 517 -36.17 5.93 18.06
N LEU A 518 -36.40 4.80 17.41
CA LEU A 518 -37.08 4.72 16.11
C LEU A 518 -38.57 4.38 16.28
N THR A 519 -39.42 5.07 15.52
CA THR A 519 -40.82 4.61 15.33
C THR A 519 -40.89 3.44 14.35
N PRO A 520 -42.04 2.73 14.21
CA PRO A 520 -42.17 1.70 13.18
C PRO A 520 -41.85 2.18 11.76
N PHE A 521 -42.21 3.42 11.43
CA PHE A 521 -41.84 4.02 10.15
C PHE A 521 -40.32 4.28 10.05
N GLY A 522 -39.68 4.71 11.14
CA GLY A 522 -38.22 4.87 11.20
C GLY A 522 -37.49 3.54 10.99
N GLU A 523 -38.00 2.43 11.53
CA GLU A 523 -37.45 1.12 11.22
C GLU A 523 -37.61 0.76 9.73
N ASP A 524 -38.74 1.10 9.11
CA ASP A 524 -38.97 0.88 7.68
C ASP A 524 -38.03 1.73 6.80
N VAL A 525 -37.69 2.96 7.23
CA VAL A 525 -36.66 3.79 6.59
C VAL A 525 -35.30 3.08 6.61
N VAL A 526 -34.86 2.58 7.77
CA VAL A 526 -33.59 1.85 7.91
C VAL A 526 -33.56 0.60 7.03
N ARG A 527 -34.65 -0.18 7.03
CA ARG A 527 -34.79 -1.37 6.17
C ARG A 527 -34.73 -1.02 4.69
N GLU A 528 -35.37 0.08 4.28
CA GLU A 528 -35.36 0.52 2.89
C GLU A 528 -33.98 1.02 2.47
N MET A 529 -33.26 1.73 3.35
CA MET A 529 -31.87 2.12 3.11
C MET A 529 -30.97 0.89 2.90
N ASN A 530 -31.07 -0.11 3.78
CA ASN A 530 -30.38 -1.39 3.62
C ASN A 530 -30.74 -2.10 2.30
N ARG A 531 -32.02 -2.12 1.92
CA ARG A 531 -32.49 -2.74 0.66
C ARG A 531 -31.92 -2.02 -0.57
N LEU A 532 -31.81 -0.70 -0.52
CA LEU A 532 -31.25 0.11 -1.60
C LEU A 532 -29.72 -0.01 -1.69
N GLY A 533 -29.05 -0.34 -0.59
CA GLY A 533 -27.60 -0.17 -0.47
C GLY A 533 -27.19 1.27 -0.12
N MET A 534 -28.10 2.04 0.49
CA MET A 534 -27.80 3.36 1.05
C MET A 534 -27.25 3.21 2.47
N ILE A 535 -26.15 3.89 2.75
CA ILE A 535 -25.48 3.90 4.05
C ILE A 535 -26.35 4.63 5.06
N VAL A 536 -26.63 3.95 6.17
CA VAL A 536 -27.31 4.53 7.33
C VAL A 536 -26.27 5.24 8.18
N ASP A 537 -26.43 6.54 8.36
CA ASP A 537 -25.56 7.36 9.19
C ASP A 537 -26.23 7.72 10.52
N VAL A 538 -25.60 7.33 11.62
CA VAL A 538 -26.07 7.56 13.00
C VAL A 538 -25.43 8.78 13.64
N SER A 539 -24.62 9.54 12.91
CA SER A 539 -24.28 10.90 13.32
C SER A 539 -25.57 11.67 13.57
N HIS A 540 -25.56 12.50 14.62
CA HIS A 540 -26.70 13.24 15.14
C HIS A 540 -27.79 12.44 15.85
N ALA A 541 -27.81 11.12 15.79
CA ALA A 541 -28.85 10.31 16.43
C ALA A 541 -28.79 10.38 17.97
N HIS A 542 -29.95 10.30 18.62
CA HIS A 542 -30.01 10.05 20.06
C HIS A 542 -29.49 8.63 20.39
N ASP A 543 -29.04 8.38 21.62
CA ASP A 543 -28.51 7.06 22.04
C ASP A 543 -29.51 5.92 21.78
N GLU A 544 -30.77 6.10 22.17
CA GLU A 544 -31.86 5.14 21.89
C GLU A 544 -32.01 4.87 20.38
N THR A 545 -31.99 5.91 19.55
CA THR A 545 -32.05 5.79 18.09
C THR A 545 -30.85 5.01 17.55
N PHE A 546 -29.65 5.27 18.04
CA PHE A 546 -28.44 4.53 17.67
C PHE A 546 -28.60 3.02 17.93
N TRP A 547 -29.10 2.65 19.12
CA TRP A 547 -29.29 1.26 19.50
C TRP A 547 -30.37 0.58 18.64
N ASP A 548 -31.46 1.29 18.34
CA ASP A 548 -32.50 0.80 17.45
C ASP A 548 -32.00 0.62 16.01
N VAL A 549 -31.19 1.54 15.50
CA VAL A 549 -30.56 1.39 14.19
C VAL A 549 -29.67 0.14 14.14
N LEU A 550 -28.83 -0.09 15.15
CA LEU A 550 -27.99 -1.30 15.19
C LEU A 550 -28.80 -2.59 15.33
N ARG A 551 -29.97 -2.53 15.97
CA ARG A 551 -30.89 -3.67 16.08
C ARG A 551 -31.59 -3.97 14.74
N VAL A 552 -31.97 -2.95 13.99
CA VAL A 552 -32.73 -3.07 12.74
C VAL A 552 -31.83 -3.29 11.52
N SER A 553 -30.65 -2.66 11.49
CA SER A 553 -29.76 -2.72 10.34
C SER A 553 -29.13 -4.11 10.17
N THR A 554 -29.22 -4.59 8.95
CA THR A 554 -28.57 -5.82 8.46
C THR A 554 -27.25 -5.55 7.74
N GLN A 555 -26.92 -4.27 7.55
CA GLN A 555 -25.69 -3.79 6.89
C GLN A 555 -24.82 -2.99 7.87
N PRO A 556 -23.53 -2.80 7.55
CA PRO A 556 -22.67 -1.88 8.29
C PRO A 556 -23.26 -0.47 8.37
N VAL A 557 -23.21 0.12 9.56
CA VAL A 557 -23.69 1.47 9.88
C VAL A 557 -22.49 2.42 10.00
N VAL A 558 -22.66 3.68 9.64
CA VAL A 558 -21.60 4.70 9.71
C VAL A 558 -21.98 5.75 10.74
N ALA A 559 -21.00 6.29 11.47
CA ALA A 559 -21.11 7.59 12.11
C ALA A 559 -20.12 8.52 11.39
N SER A 560 -20.58 9.22 10.34
CA SER A 560 -19.69 9.95 9.41
C SER A 560 -18.86 11.05 10.08
N HIS A 561 -19.40 11.70 11.11
CA HIS A 561 -18.73 12.76 11.87
C HIS A 561 -19.20 12.74 13.33
N SER A 562 -18.49 12.00 14.17
CA SER A 562 -18.80 11.90 15.60
C SER A 562 -17.54 11.69 16.43
N CYS A 563 -17.45 12.39 17.56
CA CYS A 563 -16.35 12.21 18.51
C CYS A 563 -16.70 11.18 19.60
N ALA A 564 -15.74 10.82 20.44
CA ALA A 564 -15.92 9.94 21.58
C ALA A 564 -16.18 10.72 22.87
N ARG A 565 -17.10 10.25 23.72
CA ARG A 565 -17.39 10.86 25.04
C ARG A 565 -16.17 10.85 25.96
N GLY A 566 -15.29 9.85 25.82
CA GLY A 566 -14.03 9.80 26.56
C GLY A 566 -13.07 10.97 26.26
N LEU A 567 -13.22 11.64 25.11
CA LEU A 567 -12.46 12.84 24.75
C LEU A 567 -13.21 14.12 25.11
N SER A 568 -14.51 14.17 24.85
CA SER A 568 -15.39 15.28 25.17
C SER A 568 -16.76 14.76 25.58
N ASP A 569 -17.09 14.89 26.87
CA ASP A 569 -18.32 14.36 27.46
C ASP A 569 -19.53 15.22 27.05
N HIS A 570 -20.08 14.90 25.88
CA HIS A 570 -21.19 15.60 25.26
C HIS A 570 -22.17 14.57 24.66
N PHE A 571 -23.47 14.81 24.77
CA PHE A 571 -24.52 13.88 24.33
C PHE A 571 -24.45 13.56 22.82
N ARG A 572 -23.96 14.52 22.01
CA ARG A 572 -23.71 14.36 20.55
C ARG A 572 -22.62 13.33 20.20
N ASN A 573 -21.76 12.98 21.17
CA ASN A 573 -20.64 12.07 20.99
C ASN A 573 -21.02 10.64 21.38
N LEU A 574 -20.26 9.67 20.87
CA LEU A 574 -20.50 8.24 21.10
C LEU A 574 -19.86 7.77 22.42
N SER A 575 -20.59 6.93 23.18
CA SER A 575 -20.02 6.23 24.33
C SER A 575 -19.12 5.07 23.89
N ASP A 576 -18.26 4.58 24.79
CA ASP A 576 -17.41 3.41 24.54
C ASP A 576 -18.22 2.16 24.15
N ASP A 577 -19.41 1.99 24.72
CA ASP A 577 -20.28 0.85 24.42
C ASP A 577 -20.88 0.98 23.01
N MET A 578 -21.25 2.20 22.60
CA MET A 578 -21.69 2.48 21.23
C MET A 578 -20.56 2.23 20.22
N LEU A 579 -19.35 2.71 20.50
CA LEU A 579 -18.17 2.47 19.65
C LEU A 579 -17.89 0.98 19.46
N LYS A 580 -17.91 0.20 20.56
CA LYS A 580 -17.73 -1.27 20.50
C LYS A 580 -18.86 -1.95 19.73
N ALA A 581 -20.10 -1.50 19.90
CA ALA A 581 -21.25 -2.07 19.20
C ALA A 581 -21.19 -1.78 17.70
N LEU A 582 -20.80 -0.57 17.31
CA LEU A 582 -20.61 -0.20 15.90
C LEU A 582 -19.48 -1.03 15.25
N ALA A 583 -18.35 -1.20 15.96
CA ALA A 583 -17.27 -2.07 15.50
C ALA A 583 -17.72 -3.53 15.31
N LYS A 584 -18.57 -4.05 16.21
CA LYS A 584 -19.15 -5.41 16.08
C LYS A 584 -20.11 -5.53 14.89
N ASN A 585 -20.81 -4.46 14.53
CA ASN A 585 -21.64 -4.39 13.33
C ASN A 585 -20.80 -4.33 12.02
N GLY A 586 -19.50 -4.08 12.12
CA GLY A 586 -18.62 -3.83 10.96
C GLY A 586 -18.70 -2.38 10.46
N GLY A 587 -19.29 -1.49 11.26
CA GLY A 587 -19.44 -0.07 10.98
C GLY A 587 -18.15 0.74 11.17
N VAL A 588 -18.21 2.01 10.79
CA VAL A 588 -17.06 2.95 10.80
C VAL A 588 -17.47 4.27 11.45
N VAL A 589 -16.53 4.90 12.18
CA VAL A 589 -16.67 6.27 12.71
C VAL A 589 -15.69 7.16 11.97
N GLY A 590 -16.17 8.23 11.35
CA GLY A 590 -15.36 9.40 10.99
C GLY A 590 -15.22 10.28 12.23
N ILE A 591 -13.97 10.49 12.67
CA ILE A 591 -13.61 11.16 13.93
C ILE A 591 -13.23 12.61 13.67
#